data_AF-A0A819GSF9-F1
#
_entry.id   AF-A0A819GSF9-F1
#
_cell.length_a   1.000
_cell.length_b   1.000
_cell.length_c   1.000
_cell.angle_alpha   90.00
_cell.angle_beta   90.00
_cell.angle_gamma   90.00
#
_symmetry.space_group_name_H-M   'P 1'
#
loop_
_entity.id
_entity.type
_entity.pdbx_description
1 polymer ?
#
loop_
_entity_poly.entity_id
_entity_poly.type
_entity_poly.pdbx_seq_one_letter_code
_entity_poly.pdbx_strand_id
1 'polypeptide(L)'
;MNSRVINIILPIIAIIIYICINFVYIFFAKDRYAPVIENIQKGDKMQLDFIAAGVCYAILGLGWYFIGVTLALAYFDKLKQRSPTWSPLVSSALSGLVGGVVYGLVLFGVHNASLRSLFSNRYPLDLVLQDIAWGALYNMVFTSVYMIIWRKLTNPVDL
;
A
#
# COMPACT_ATOMS: atom_id res chain seq x y z
N MET A 1 -3.96 -26.20 7.99
CA MET A 1 -3.65 -25.95 6.56
C MET A 1 -2.14 -25.97 6.39
N ASN A 2 -1.60 -26.55 5.32
CA ASN A 2 -0.15 -26.61 5.09
C ASN A 2 0.44 -25.19 4.99
N SER A 3 1.54 -24.90 5.69
CA SER A 3 2.23 -23.58 5.68
C SER A 3 2.55 -23.12 4.25
N ARG A 4 2.87 -24.04 3.33
CA ARG A 4 3.07 -23.72 1.90
C ARG A 4 1.82 -23.19 1.21
N VAL A 5 0.64 -23.74 1.54
CA VAL A 5 -0.64 -23.31 0.97
C VAL A 5 -1.02 -21.92 1.48
N ILE A 6 -0.78 -21.65 2.78
CA ILE A 6 -1.00 -20.32 3.38
C ILE A 6 -0.14 -19.26 2.70
N ASN A 7 1.14 -19.56 2.46
CA ASN A 7 2.09 -18.65 1.80
C ASN A 7 1.77 -18.34 0.34
N ILE A 8 0.83 -19.07 -0.29
CA ILE A 8 0.37 -18.81 -1.66
C ILE A 8 -0.99 -18.10 -1.63
N ILE A 9 -1.95 -18.62 -0.87
CA ILE A 9 -3.34 -18.14 -0.88
C ILE A 9 -3.47 -16.79 -0.16
N LEU A 10 -2.79 -16.60 0.98
CA LEU A 10 -2.93 -15.38 1.77
C LEU A 10 -2.47 -14.12 1.01
N PRO A 11 -1.33 -14.11 0.29
CA PRO A 11 -0.95 -13.01 -0.58
C PRO A 11 -2.01 -12.66 -1.62
N ILE A 12 -2.58 -13.66 -2.29
CA ILE A 12 -3.58 -13.45 -3.34
C ILE A 12 -4.82 -12.77 -2.77
N ILE A 13 -5.34 -13.28 -1.65
CA ILE A 13 -6.47 -12.68 -0.96
C ILE A 13 -6.15 -11.25 -0.52
N ALA A 14 -4.96 -11.02 0.04
CA ALA A 14 -4.55 -9.69 0.48
C ALA A 14 -4.46 -8.71 -0.69
N ILE A 15 -3.91 -9.12 -1.84
CA ILE A 15 -3.85 -8.28 -3.06
C ILE A 15 -5.25 -7.91 -3.53
N ILE A 16 -6.19 -8.86 -3.56
CA ILE A 16 -7.58 -8.59 -3.96
C ILE A 16 -8.21 -7.57 -3.01
N ILE A 17 -8.08 -7.76 -1.69
CA ILE A 17 -8.61 -6.83 -0.68
C ILE A 17 -7.96 -5.45 -0.85
N TYR A 18 -6.64 -5.40 -1.03
CA TYR A 18 -5.89 -4.16 -1.22
C TYR A 18 -6.41 -3.36 -2.42
N ILE A 19 -6.65 -4.03 -3.55
CA ILE A 19 -7.21 -3.42 -4.76
C ILE A 19 -8.64 -2.92 -4.50
N CYS A 20 -9.49 -3.74 -3.87
CA CYS A 20 -10.86 -3.34 -3.53
C CYS A 20 -10.92 -2.09 -2.67
N ILE A 21 -10.08 -1.99 -1.62
CA ILE A 21 -10.04 -0.80 -0.74
C ILE A 21 -9.64 0.44 -1.54
N ASN A 22 -8.65 0.34 -2.43
CA ASN A 22 -8.24 1.47 -3.26
C ASN A 22 -9.33 1.90 -4.26
N PHE A 23 -10.05 0.95 -4.86
CA PHE A 23 -11.19 1.25 -5.73
C PHE A 23 -12.27 2.01 -4.97
N VAL A 24 -12.59 1.57 -3.75
CA VAL A 24 -13.55 2.24 -2.87
C VAL A 24 -13.07 3.65 -2.53
N TYR A 25 -11.77 3.82 -2.20
CA TYR A 25 -11.18 5.14 -1.96
C TYR A 25 -11.35 6.07 -3.16
N ILE A 26 -10.99 5.64 -4.39
CA ILE A 26 -11.17 6.46 -5.59
C ILE A 26 -12.64 6.80 -5.80
N PHE A 27 -13.55 5.84 -5.63
CA PHE A 27 -14.98 6.08 -5.82
C PHE A 27 -15.48 7.22 -4.91
N PHE A 28 -15.03 7.27 -3.66
CA PHE A 28 -15.37 8.34 -2.72
C PHE A 28 -14.59 9.64 -2.94
N ALA A 29 -13.35 9.55 -3.43
CA ALA A 29 -12.49 10.72 -3.64
C ALA A 29 -12.64 11.35 -5.04
N LYS A 30 -13.37 10.72 -5.96
CA LYS A 30 -13.47 11.16 -7.37
C LYS A 30 -13.88 12.63 -7.51
N ASP A 31 -14.81 13.11 -6.69
CA ASP A 31 -15.34 14.48 -6.78
C ASP A 31 -14.30 15.51 -6.33
N ARG A 32 -13.37 15.09 -5.46
CA ARG A 32 -12.23 15.89 -5.03
C ARG A 32 -11.16 15.98 -6.12
N TYR A 33 -10.93 14.90 -6.87
CA TYR A 33 -9.93 14.88 -7.95
C TYR A 33 -10.44 15.46 -9.26
N ALA A 34 -11.75 15.43 -9.53
CA ALA A 34 -12.32 15.87 -10.79
C ALA A 34 -11.92 17.32 -11.17
N PRO A 35 -12.02 18.34 -10.29
CA PRO A 35 -11.62 19.70 -10.64
C PRO A 35 -10.12 19.83 -10.98
N VAL A 36 -9.27 19.05 -10.30
CA VAL A 36 -7.82 19.05 -10.53
C VAL A 36 -7.48 18.40 -11.87
N ILE A 37 -8.16 17.29 -12.19
CA ILE A 37 -7.99 16.58 -13.46
C ILE A 37 -8.49 17.45 -14.63
N GLU A 38 -9.66 18.05 -14.50
CA GLU A 38 -10.22 18.95 -15.51
C GLU A 38 -9.33 20.18 -15.74
N ASN A 39 -8.72 20.72 -14.67
CA ASN A 39 -7.72 21.79 -14.77
C ASN A 39 -6.46 21.35 -15.53
N ILE A 40 -5.99 20.12 -15.33
CA ILE A 40 -4.87 19.55 -16.08
C ILE A 40 -5.24 19.34 -17.55
N GLN A 41 -6.45 18.82 -17.80
CA GLN A 41 -7.00 18.53 -19.13
C GLN A 41 -7.55 19.75 -19.87
N LYS A 42 -7.35 20.98 -19.34
CA LYS A 42 -7.79 22.25 -19.95
C LYS A 42 -9.31 22.31 -20.20
N GLY A 43 -10.11 21.73 -19.31
CA GLY A 43 -11.57 21.81 -19.32
C GLY A 43 -12.30 20.62 -19.93
N ASP A 44 -11.59 19.60 -20.43
CA ASP A 44 -12.22 18.33 -20.77
C ASP A 44 -12.72 17.64 -19.49
N LYS A 45 -13.93 17.06 -19.55
CA LYS A 45 -14.51 16.32 -18.43
C LYS A 45 -13.66 15.09 -18.11
N MET A 46 -13.49 14.82 -16.82
CA MET A 46 -12.81 13.60 -16.37
C MET A 46 -13.51 12.35 -16.93
N GLN A 47 -12.72 11.48 -17.55
CA GLN A 47 -13.17 10.16 -18.02
C GLN A 47 -12.31 9.06 -17.36
N LEU A 48 -12.97 8.02 -16.86
CA LEU A 48 -12.30 6.87 -16.27
C LEU A 48 -12.02 5.82 -17.35
N ASP A 49 -10.74 5.56 -17.61
CA ASP A 49 -10.31 4.41 -18.40
C ASP A 49 -10.21 3.19 -17.48
N PHE A 50 -11.19 2.29 -17.59
CA PHE A 50 -11.25 1.07 -16.78
C PHE A 50 -10.11 0.09 -17.06
N ILE A 51 -9.58 0.06 -18.29
CA ILE A 51 -8.48 -0.84 -18.65
C ILE A 51 -7.20 -0.32 -18.00
N ALA A 52 -6.90 0.97 -18.19
CA ALA A 52 -5.75 1.60 -17.56
C ALA A 52 -5.82 1.48 -16.03
N ALA A 53 -6.99 1.73 -15.43
CA ALA A 53 -7.20 1.57 -14.00
C ALA A 53 -6.92 0.13 -13.54
N GLY A 54 -7.46 -0.87 -14.25
CA GLY A 54 -7.23 -2.29 -13.94
C GLY A 54 -5.75 -2.67 -13.97
N VAL A 55 -5.01 -2.23 -15.00
CA VAL A 55 -3.56 -2.48 -15.13
C VAL A 55 -2.79 -1.80 -14.00
N CYS A 56 -3.07 -0.52 -13.72
CA CYS A 56 -2.41 0.22 -12.64
C CYS A 56 -2.61 -0.46 -11.28
N TYR A 57 -3.81 -0.92 -10.98
CA TYR A 57 -4.10 -1.58 -9.71
C TYR A 57 -3.49 -2.97 -9.58
N ALA A 58 -3.44 -3.73 -10.67
CA ALA A 58 -2.72 -5.00 -10.68
C ALA A 58 -1.22 -4.80 -10.39
N ILE A 59 -0.59 -3.82 -11.06
CA ILE A 59 0.82 -3.46 -10.83
C ILE A 59 1.03 -3.02 -9.37
N LEU A 60 0.13 -2.17 -8.85
CA LEU A 60 0.19 -1.70 -7.47
C LEU A 60 0.11 -2.86 -6.47
N GLY A 61 -0.88 -3.75 -6.61
CA GLY A 61 -1.03 -4.90 -5.72
C GLY A 61 0.18 -5.85 -5.76
N LEU A 62 0.71 -6.13 -6.95
CA LEU A 62 1.93 -6.95 -7.10
C LEU A 62 3.15 -6.27 -6.49
N GLY A 63 3.33 -4.97 -6.72
CA GLY A 63 4.43 -4.19 -6.14
C GLY A 63 4.37 -4.19 -4.62
N TRP A 64 3.19 -4.06 -4.03
CA TRP A 64 3.00 -4.09 -2.58
C TRP A 64 3.50 -5.41 -2.00
N TYR A 65 3.17 -6.53 -2.64
CA TYR A 65 3.61 -7.84 -2.20
C TYR A 65 5.12 -8.04 -2.39
N PHE A 66 5.63 -7.84 -3.60
CA PHE A 66 7.04 -8.14 -3.89
C PHE A 66 8.03 -7.20 -3.21
N ILE A 67 7.63 -5.95 -2.94
CA ILE A 67 8.51 -4.94 -2.33
C ILE A 67 8.12 -4.73 -0.87
N GLY A 68 6.89 -4.29 -0.59
CA GLY A 68 6.43 -3.94 0.76
C GLY A 68 6.49 -5.12 1.72
N VAL A 69 5.88 -6.25 1.36
CA VAL A 69 5.88 -7.46 2.21
C VAL A 69 7.27 -8.07 2.33
N THR A 70 8.05 -8.15 1.24
CA THR A 70 9.44 -8.65 1.29
C THR A 70 10.31 -7.81 2.23
N LEU A 71 10.19 -6.48 2.18
CA LEU A 71 10.88 -5.58 3.10
C LEU A 71 10.43 -5.80 4.54
N ALA A 72 9.13 -5.98 4.78
CA ALA A 72 8.59 -6.28 6.10
C ALA A 72 9.11 -7.62 6.65
N LEU A 73 9.22 -8.65 5.82
CA LEU A 73 9.79 -9.95 6.21
C LEU A 73 11.28 -9.83 6.54
N ALA A 74 12.06 -9.16 5.67
CA ALA A 74 13.47 -8.95 5.92
C ALA A 74 13.74 -8.14 7.19
N TYR A 75 12.88 -7.17 7.51
CA TYR A 75 12.99 -6.40 8.75
C TYR A 75 12.57 -7.21 9.98
N PHE A 76 11.57 -8.09 9.84
CA PHE A 76 11.15 -9.00 10.91
C PHE A 76 12.30 -9.88 11.39
N ASP A 77 13.05 -10.48 10.46
CA ASP A 77 14.19 -11.34 10.79
C ASP A 77 15.28 -10.56 11.55
N LYS A 78 15.54 -9.32 11.15
CA LYS A 78 16.47 -8.42 11.85
C LYS A 78 16.00 -8.07 13.27
N LEU A 79 14.71 -7.79 13.44
CA LEU A 79 14.13 -7.51 14.76
C LEU A 79 14.25 -8.72 15.69
N LYS A 80 13.94 -9.91 15.19
CA LYS A 80 14.04 -11.16 15.97
C LYS A 80 15.46 -11.42 16.45
N GLN A 81 16.47 -11.15 15.63
CA GLN A 81 17.88 -11.29 16.00
C GLN A 81 18.32 -10.27 17.05
N ARG A 82 17.85 -9.02 16.95
CA ARG A 82 18.27 -7.91 17.83
C ARG A 82 17.51 -7.85 19.15
N SER A 83 16.25 -8.28 19.16
CA SER A 83 15.34 -8.13 20.30
C SER A 83 14.54 -9.43 20.49
N PRO A 84 15.20 -10.52 20.92
CA PRO A 84 14.57 -11.83 21.03
C PRO A 84 13.48 -11.89 22.13
N THR A 85 13.47 -10.92 23.05
CA THR A 85 12.47 -10.80 24.12
C THR A 85 11.17 -10.16 23.66
N TRP A 86 11.13 -9.54 22.48
CA TRP A 86 9.90 -8.96 21.94
C TRP A 86 8.93 -10.06 21.55
N SER A 87 7.64 -9.84 21.85
CA SER A 87 6.63 -10.79 21.41
C SER A 87 6.64 -10.88 19.87
N PRO A 88 6.42 -12.07 19.31
CA PRO A 88 6.35 -12.26 17.86
C PRO A 88 5.34 -11.32 17.18
N LEU A 89 4.24 -10.99 17.89
CA LEU A 89 3.20 -10.09 17.40
C LEU A 89 3.68 -8.64 17.30
N VAL A 90 4.43 -8.15 18.29
CA VAL A 90 5.05 -6.81 18.26
C VAL A 90 6.07 -6.71 17.12
N SER A 91 6.91 -7.74 16.96
CA SER A 91 7.89 -7.79 15.88
C SER A 91 7.22 -7.79 14.50
N SER A 92 6.11 -8.52 14.31
CA SER A 92 5.34 -8.52 13.06
C SER A 92 4.66 -7.17 12.77
N ALA A 93 4.13 -6.51 13.78
CA ALA A 93 3.52 -5.19 13.62
C ALA A 93 4.56 -4.14 13.21
N LEU A 94 5.71 -4.11 13.88
CA LEU A 94 6.77 -3.14 13.60
C LEU A 94 7.46 -3.40 12.26
N SER A 95 7.58 -4.66 11.85
CA SER A 95 8.13 -4.98 10.53
C SER A 95 7.18 -4.59 9.40
N GLY A 96 5.86 -4.80 9.60
CA GLY A 96 4.83 -4.33 8.70
C GLY A 96 4.79 -2.80 8.60
N LEU A 97 5.07 -2.09 9.68
CA LEU A 97 5.21 -0.63 9.68
C LEU A 97 6.34 -0.20 8.76
N VAL A 98 7.54 -0.78 8.89
CA VAL A 98 8.69 -0.40 8.06
C VAL A 98 8.44 -0.72 6.58
N GLY A 99 8.01 -1.95 6.27
CA GLY A 99 7.73 -2.34 4.88
C GLY A 99 6.62 -1.51 4.24
N GLY A 100 5.53 -1.27 4.99
CA GLY A 100 4.37 -0.51 4.53
C GLY A 100 4.64 0.98 4.36
N VAL A 101 5.29 1.62 5.33
CA VAL A 101 5.63 3.05 5.25
C VAL A 101 6.62 3.32 4.12
N VAL A 102 7.69 2.51 4.00
CA VAL A 102 8.68 2.70 2.93
C VAL A 102 8.03 2.54 1.56
N TYR A 103 7.24 1.49 1.37
CA TYR A 103 6.53 1.27 0.12
C TYR A 103 5.53 2.40 -0.19
N GLY A 104 4.73 2.82 0.79
CA GLY A 104 3.75 3.90 0.65
C GLY A 104 4.39 5.25 0.35
N LEU A 105 5.46 5.63 1.07
CA LEU A 105 6.20 6.87 0.82
C LEU A 105 6.89 6.87 -0.54
N VAL A 106 7.51 5.76 -0.95
CA VAL A 106 8.17 5.70 -2.26
C VAL A 106 7.15 5.81 -3.38
N LEU A 107 6.07 5.04 -3.34
CA LEU A 107 5.08 5.08 -4.42
C LEU A 107 4.29 6.37 -4.45
N PHE A 108 3.61 6.72 -3.36
CA PHE A 108 2.76 7.90 -3.34
C PHE A 108 3.61 9.18 -3.35
N GLY A 109 4.81 9.16 -2.74
CA GLY A 109 5.78 10.25 -2.82
C GLY A 109 6.27 10.49 -4.22
N VAL A 110 6.87 9.48 -4.86
CA VAL A 110 7.41 9.62 -6.22
C VAL A 110 6.29 9.95 -7.19
N HIS A 111 5.15 9.26 -7.13
CA HIS A 111 4.03 9.50 -8.04
C HIS A 111 3.48 10.92 -7.92
N ASN A 112 3.09 11.36 -6.72
CA ASN A 112 2.48 12.68 -6.55
C ASN A 112 3.47 13.82 -6.74
N ALA A 113 4.74 13.65 -6.33
CA ALA A 113 5.78 14.63 -6.63
C ALA A 113 6.04 14.74 -8.15
N SER A 114 6.01 13.62 -8.88
CA SER A 114 6.15 13.61 -10.33
C SER A 114 4.97 14.32 -11.01
N LEU A 115 3.73 14.07 -10.58
CA LEU A 115 2.56 14.79 -11.07
C LEU A 115 2.67 16.30 -10.82
N ARG A 116 3.10 16.71 -9.61
CA ARG A 116 3.34 18.11 -9.30
C ARG A 116 4.45 18.72 -10.16
N SER A 117 5.53 17.98 -10.44
CA SER A 117 6.61 18.45 -11.31
C SER A 117 6.13 18.63 -12.76
N LEU A 118 5.37 17.68 -13.29
CA LEU A 118 4.84 17.71 -14.65
C LEU A 118 3.77 18.78 -14.85
N PHE A 119 2.86 18.93 -13.89
CA PHE A 119 1.70 19.81 -14.01
C PHE A 119 1.83 21.12 -13.23
N SER A 120 2.95 21.31 -12.53
CA SER A 120 3.28 22.51 -11.75
C SER A 120 2.06 22.99 -10.95
N ASN A 121 1.68 24.26 -11.07
CA ASN A 121 0.58 24.89 -10.34
C ASN A 121 -0.81 24.28 -10.59
N ARG A 122 -0.97 23.36 -11.56
CA ARG A 122 -2.25 22.70 -11.83
C ARG A 122 -2.53 21.49 -10.95
N TYR A 123 -1.49 20.91 -10.33
CA TYR A 123 -1.62 19.84 -9.34
C TYR A 123 -1.24 20.38 -7.98
N PRO A 124 -2.17 20.64 -7.05
CA PRO A 124 -1.91 21.47 -5.88
C PRO A 124 -1.10 20.71 -4.81
N LEU A 125 -0.21 21.43 -4.09
CA LEU A 125 0.76 20.82 -3.17
C LEU A 125 0.10 20.19 -1.94
N ASP A 126 -1.00 20.74 -1.46
CA ASP A 126 -1.77 20.19 -0.35
C ASP A 126 -2.37 18.82 -0.70
N LEU A 127 -2.85 18.64 -1.94
CA LEU A 127 -3.32 17.33 -2.42
C LEU A 127 -2.17 16.32 -2.49
N VAL A 128 -1.00 16.73 -3.00
CA VAL A 128 0.22 15.90 -3.02
C VAL A 128 0.57 15.40 -1.62
N LEU A 129 0.65 16.31 -0.64
CA LEU A 129 1.04 15.95 0.72
C LEU A 129 0.01 15.05 1.40
N GLN A 130 -1.28 15.29 1.17
CA GLN A 130 -2.35 14.46 1.71
C GLN A 130 -2.33 13.05 1.11
N ASP A 131 -2.08 12.91 -0.20
CA ASP A 131 -2.03 11.61 -0.85
C ASP A 131 -0.79 10.81 -0.44
N ILE A 132 0.34 11.48 -0.20
CA ILE A 132 1.55 10.86 0.37
C ILE A 132 1.26 10.36 1.78
N ALA A 133 0.65 11.21 2.63
CA ALA A 133 0.33 10.84 4.01
C ALA A 133 -0.67 9.68 4.05
N TRP A 134 -1.73 9.73 3.23
CA TRP A 134 -2.71 8.67 3.09
C TRP A 134 -2.06 7.38 2.60
N GLY A 135 -1.28 7.44 1.52
CA GLY A 135 -0.58 6.28 0.96
C GLY A 135 0.36 5.61 1.95
N ALA A 136 1.14 6.40 2.69
CA ALA A 136 2.03 5.90 3.74
C ALA A 136 1.24 5.25 4.90
N LEU A 137 0.21 5.93 5.42
CA LEU A 137 -0.60 5.43 6.53
C LEU A 137 -1.37 4.16 6.14
N TYR A 138 -2.00 4.16 4.97
CA TYR A 138 -2.74 3.02 4.47
C TYR A 138 -1.84 1.80 4.29
N ASN A 139 -0.69 1.95 3.61
CA ASN A 139 0.24 0.84 3.42
C ASN A 139 0.86 0.36 4.73
N MET A 140 1.15 1.27 5.67
CA MET A 140 1.59 0.92 7.02
C MET A 140 0.59 0.00 7.71
N VAL A 141 -0.68 0.42 7.82
CA VAL A 141 -1.73 -0.35 8.50
C VAL A 141 -1.96 -1.67 7.79
N PHE A 142 -2.12 -1.63 6.47
CA PHE A 142 -2.42 -2.82 5.67
C PHE A 142 -1.32 -3.88 5.78
N THR A 143 -0.06 -3.47 5.64
CA THR A 143 1.09 -4.37 5.73
C THR A 143 1.27 -4.93 7.15
N SER A 144 1.02 -4.11 8.19
CA SER A 144 1.07 -4.56 9.59
C SER A 144 0.00 -5.61 9.89
N VAL A 145 -1.24 -5.38 9.46
CA VAL A 145 -2.34 -6.34 9.60
C VAL A 145 -2.02 -7.64 8.85
N TYR A 146 -1.54 -7.52 7.61
CA TYR A 146 -1.11 -8.68 6.82
C TYR A 146 -0.04 -9.50 7.56
N MET A 147 1.01 -8.86 8.08
CA MET A 147 2.09 -9.55 8.80
C MET A 147 1.62 -10.26 10.07
N ILE A 148 0.69 -9.65 10.82
CA ILE A 148 0.09 -10.26 12.01
C ILE A 148 -0.71 -11.51 11.62
N ILE A 149 -1.57 -11.41 10.60
CA ILE A 149 -2.39 -12.54 10.13
C ILE A 149 -1.50 -13.65 9.59
N TRP A 150 -0.53 -13.31 8.76
CA TRP A 150 0.45 -14.25 8.21
C TRP A 150 1.18 -15.01 9.32
N ARG A 151 1.63 -14.31 10.36
CA ARG A 151 2.30 -14.96 11.50
C ARG A 151 1.39 -15.93 12.22
N LYS A 152 0.16 -15.50 12.57
CA LYS A 152 -0.82 -16.35 13.27
C LYS A 152 -1.15 -17.62 12.49
N LEU A 153 -1.27 -17.52 11.16
CA LEU A 153 -1.62 -18.66 10.32
C LEU A 153 -0.43 -19.61 10.08
N THR A 154 0.79 -19.09 10.01
CA THR A 154 2.00 -19.89 9.75
C THR A 154 2.65 -20.46 11.01
N ASN A 155 2.45 -19.85 12.18
CA ASN A 155 3.06 -20.24 13.45
C ASN A 155 2.03 -20.13 14.61
N PRO A 156 1.06 -21.07 14.70
CA PRO A 156 -0.04 -20.99 15.65
C PRO A 156 0.33 -21.30 17.11
N VAL A 157 1.56 -21.81 17.36
CA VAL A 157 2.03 -22.24 18.69
C VAL A 157 2.53 -21.05 19.55
N ASP A 158 2.61 -19.84 18.97
CA ASP A 158 3.00 -18.61 19.69
C ASP A 158 1.82 -17.95 20.44
N LEU A 159 0.82 -18.73 20.90
CA LEU A 159 -0.36 -18.29 21.65
C LEU A 159 -0.36 -18.85 23.08
#